data_AF-A0A256A5H3-F1
#
_entry.id   AF-A0A256A5H3-F1
#
_cell.length_a   1.000
_cell.length_b   1.000
_cell.length_c   1.000
_cell.angle_alpha   90.00
_cell.angle_beta   90.00
_cell.angle_gamma   90.00
#
_symmetry.space_group_name_H-M   'P 1'
#
loop_
_entity.id
_entity.type
_entity.pdbx_description
1 polymer ?
#
loop_
_entity_poly.entity_id
_entity_poly.type
_entity_poly.pdbx_seq_one_letter_code
_entity_poly.pdbx_strand_id
1 'polypeptide(L)'
;VKSSEIPHCGKRQTVICNFMTSEEYDIKTNIKIGQQIFENLLNDIRPGWAGLVLSRFDHYIKDIPTSILELYPIIDDKNRWKEAHQQFTKIRVFGLENKNYKPEYYLRLAELVAKVTYNASGQPAPFDSDSGHYIASFALKATEHFDDNRLEEEIKSTILLFSRNKKFKDSLTAAKDFLLYKKIDDILWFDWDPIGINDMAPRDEYQSYVPEIFGLVKSKADRQEIANRLHKLETDNMGMSGTMENCLTIADKILKAQ
;
A
#
# COMPACT_ATOMS: atom_id res chain seq x y z
N VAL A 1 49.27 -41.27 -39.88
CA VAL A 1 47.96 -41.89 -40.17
C VAL A 1 47.34 -42.31 -38.85
N LYS A 2 46.68 -41.34 -38.20
CA LYS A 2 45.26 -41.35 -37.79
C LYS A 2 44.94 -42.37 -36.68
N SER A 3 45.06 -41.86 -35.46
CA SER A 3 44.43 -42.30 -34.23
C SER A 3 42.97 -41.84 -34.15
N SER A 4 42.21 -42.63 -33.39
CA SER A 4 40.80 -42.58 -32.99
C SER A 4 40.30 -41.32 -32.30
N GLU A 5 39.02 -40.96 -32.49
CA GLU A 5 38.17 -40.37 -31.43
C GLU A 5 36.66 -40.43 -31.75
N ILE A 6 35.87 -40.45 -30.67
CA ILE A 6 34.45 -40.81 -30.45
C ILE A 6 33.51 -39.60 -30.70
N PRO A 7 32.21 -39.77 -31.02
CA PRO A 7 31.41 -38.72 -31.64
C PRO A 7 30.69 -37.75 -30.68
N HIS A 8 30.62 -36.50 -31.16
CA HIS A 8 29.58 -35.46 -30.99
C HIS A 8 29.08 -35.07 -29.58
N CYS A 9 29.64 -33.96 -29.06
CA CYS A 9 29.00 -33.09 -28.07
C CYS A 9 28.70 -31.74 -28.73
N GLY A 10 27.42 -31.50 -29.06
CA GLY A 10 26.93 -30.27 -29.69
C GLY A 10 26.19 -29.37 -28.71
N LYS A 11 26.89 -28.33 -28.23
CA LYS A 11 26.43 -27.00 -27.79
C LYS A 11 25.25 -26.89 -26.80
N ARG A 12 25.62 -26.47 -25.59
CA ARG A 12 24.77 -25.78 -24.59
C ARG A 12 24.12 -24.54 -25.21
N GLN A 13 22.80 -24.41 -25.09
CA GLN A 13 22.12 -23.12 -25.09
C GLN A 13 20.83 -23.20 -24.27
N THR A 14 20.91 -22.57 -23.09
CA THR A 14 19.83 -21.89 -22.36
C THR A 14 18.54 -22.69 -22.07
N VAL A 15 18.57 -23.47 -20.99
CA VAL A 15 17.37 -23.80 -20.21
C VAL A 15 17.30 -22.82 -19.05
N ILE A 16 16.58 -21.71 -19.23
CA ILE A 16 15.92 -21.01 -18.12
C ILE A 16 14.47 -20.84 -18.57
N CYS A 17 13.75 -21.95 -18.48
CA CYS A 17 12.30 -21.98 -18.49
C CYS A 17 11.89 -21.96 -17.01
N ASN A 18 11.93 -20.77 -16.38
CA ASN A 18 11.38 -20.57 -15.06
C ASN A 18 10.03 -19.85 -15.21
N PHE A 19 8.99 -20.67 -15.34
CA PHE A 19 7.64 -20.48 -14.81
C PHE A 19 7.29 -19.07 -14.29
N MET A 20 6.87 -18.19 -15.19
CA MET A 20 5.87 -17.17 -14.85
C MET A 20 4.54 -17.91 -14.65
N THR A 21 4.02 -17.90 -13.42
CA THR A 21 2.88 -18.71 -13.01
C THR A 21 1.57 -18.16 -13.55
N SER A 22 0.83 -19.03 -14.25
CA SER A 22 -0.48 -18.81 -14.90
C SER A 22 -1.66 -18.42 -13.99
N GLU A 23 -1.43 -18.04 -12.73
CA GLU A 23 -2.46 -17.38 -11.89
C GLU A 23 -2.53 -15.86 -12.14
N GLU A 24 -1.52 -15.30 -12.79
CA GLU A 24 -1.48 -13.96 -13.38
C GLU A 24 -2.34 -13.86 -14.66
N TYR A 25 -3.55 -14.42 -14.62
CA TYR A 25 -4.60 -14.14 -15.61
C TYR A 25 -5.15 -12.73 -15.35
N ASP A 26 -4.24 -11.78 -15.51
CA ASP A 26 -4.31 -10.33 -15.50
C ASP A 26 -5.37 -9.71 -14.57
N ILE A 27 -5.01 -9.50 -13.30
CA ILE A 27 -5.79 -8.72 -12.32
C ILE A 27 -6.24 -7.36 -12.90
N LYS A 28 -5.47 -6.81 -13.85
CA LYS A 28 -5.75 -5.55 -14.53
C LYS A 28 -6.95 -5.61 -15.47
N THR A 29 -7.24 -6.77 -16.06
CA THR A 29 -8.33 -6.94 -17.05
C THR A 29 -9.44 -7.88 -16.58
N ASN A 30 -9.19 -8.74 -15.59
CA ASN A 30 -10.15 -9.70 -15.09
C ASN A 30 -10.84 -9.22 -13.79
N ILE A 31 -12.02 -8.62 -13.95
CA ILE A 31 -12.85 -8.14 -12.84
C ILE A 31 -13.17 -9.24 -11.81
N LYS A 32 -13.29 -10.51 -12.22
CA LYS A 32 -13.63 -11.61 -11.30
C LYS A 32 -12.54 -11.81 -10.24
N ILE A 33 -11.28 -11.55 -10.58
CA ILE A 33 -10.18 -11.63 -9.61
C ILE A 33 -10.31 -10.50 -8.59
N GLY A 34 -10.56 -9.27 -9.05
CA GLY A 34 -10.82 -8.13 -8.17
C GLY A 34 -12.01 -8.36 -7.24
N GLN A 35 -13.10 -8.94 -7.77
CA GLN A 35 -14.25 -9.37 -6.98
C GLN A 35 -13.85 -10.37 -5.88
N GLN A 36 -13.16 -11.47 -6.24
CA GLN A 36 -12.74 -12.48 -5.27
C GLN A 36 -11.84 -11.90 -4.17
N ILE A 37 -10.92 -11.00 -4.51
CA ILE A 37 -10.07 -10.33 -3.53
C ILE A 37 -10.92 -9.49 -2.59
N PHE A 38 -11.77 -8.62 -3.13
CA PHE A 38 -12.56 -7.69 -2.33
C PHE A 38 -13.62 -8.36 -1.46
N GLU A 39 -14.32 -9.37 -1.99
CA GLU A 39 -15.38 -10.09 -1.25
C GLU A 39 -14.82 -10.95 -0.11
N ASN A 40 -13.55 -11.35 -0.17
CA ASN A 40 -12.88 -12.03 0.94
C ASN A 40 -12.51 -11.11 2.11
N LEU A 41 -12.58 -9.79 1.93
CA LEU A 41 -12.31 -8.83 3.00
C LEU A 41 -13.53 -8.62 3.88
N LEU A 42 -13.31 -8.68 5.20
CA LEU A 42 -14.30 -8.22 6.20
C LEU A 42 -14.68 -6.77 5.91
N ASN A 43 -15.96 -6.44 6.11
CA ASN A 43 -16.47 -5.09 5.83
C ASN A 43 -15.64 -3.98 6.51
N ASP A 44 -15.24 -4.23 7.77
CA ASP A 44 -14.43 -3.31 8.57
C ASP A 44 -12.97 -3.16 8.11
N ILE A 45 -12.49 -4.01 7.20
CA ILE A 45 -11.12 -3.98 6.65
C ILE A 45 -11.08 -3.31 5.28
N ARG A 46 -12.19 -3.33 4.53
CA ARG A 46 -12.26 -2.79 3.15
C ARG A 46 -11.76 -1.36 3.03
N PRO A 47 -12.12 -0.39 3.90
CA PRO A 47 -11.65 0.99 3.77
C PRO A 47 -10.13 1.10 3.96
N GLY A 48 -9.59 0.45 5.01
CA GLY A 48 -8.15 0.49 5.29
C GLY A 48 -7.31 -0.21 4.23
N TRP A 49 -7.78 -1.35 3.70
CA TRP A 49 -7.13 -2.02 2.57
C TRP A 49 -7.15 -1.15 1.30
N ALA A 50 -8.30 -0.58 0.95
CA ALA A 50 -8.44 0.29 -0.22
C ALA A 50 -7.59 1.56 -0.09
N GLY A 51 -7.56 2.16 1.10
CA GLY A 51 -6.70 3.30 1.43
C GLY A 51 -5.22 2.97 1.31
N LEU A 52 -4.79 1.79 1.77
CA LEU A 52 -3.41 1.33 1.63
C LEU A 52 -3.02 1.10 0.17
N VAL A 53 -3.93 0.63 -0.68
CA VAL A 53 -3.69 0.54 -2.13
C VAL A 53 -3.53 1.93 -2.75
N LEU A 54 -4.36 2.91 -2.35
CA LEU A 54 -4.28 4.29 -2.83
C LEU A 54 -2.98 4.99 -2.38
N SER A 55 -2.54 4.79 -1.15
CA SER A 55 -1.36 5.48 -0.59
C SER A 55 -0.04 5.08 -1.23
N ARG A 56 0.00 3.93 -1.94
CA ARG A 56 1.18 3.52 -2.73
C ARG A 56 1.57 4.54 -3.80
N PHE A 57 0.61 5.38 -4.23
CA PHE A 57 0.86 6.41 -5.23
C PHE A 57 1.32 7.75 -4.64
N ASP A 58 1.25 7.95 -3.32
CA ASP A 58 1.41 9.29 -2.72
C ASP A 58 2.81 9.88 -2.98
N HIS A 59 3.84 9.05 -3.00
CA HIS A 59 5.22 9.49 -3.30
C HIS A 59 5.52 9.63 -4.80
N TYR A 60 4.63 9.12 -5.66
CA TYR A 60 4.73 9.21 -7.11
C TYR A 60 3.98 10.42 -7.68
N ILE A 61 3.06 10.99 -6.91
CA ILE A 61 2.19 12.09 -7.36
C ILE A 61 2.64 13.38 -6.69
N LYS A 62 3.19 14.29 -7.50
CA LYS A 62 3.71 15.57 -7.03
C LYS A 62 2.63 16.45 -6.39
N ASP A 63 1.48 16.56 -7.06
CA ASP A 63 0.38 17.45 -6.67
C ASP A 63 -0.88 16.62 -6.38
N ILE A 64 -0.95 16.05 -5.17
CA ILE A 64 -2.14 15.30 -4.72
C ILE A 64 -3.27 16.30 -4.44
N PRO A 65 -4.46 16.13 -5.04
CA PRO A 65 -5.61 16.99 -4.77
C PRO A 65 -5.97 16.97 -3.29
N THR A 66 -6.29 18.14 -2.72
CA THR A 66 -6.76 18.25 -1.32
C THR A 66 -7.98 17.36 -1.06
N SER A 67 -8.86 17.19 -2.06
CA SER A 67 -10.00 16.29 -1.98
C SER A 67 -9.61 14.81 -1.82
N ILE A 68 -8.40 14.40 -2.17
CA ILE A 68 -7.89 13.05 -1.92
C ILE A 68 -7.16 13.00 -0.58
N LEU A 69 -6.35 14.00 -0.24
CA LEU A 69 -5.67 14.07 1.05
C LEU A 69 -6.65 14.05 2.24
N GLU A 70 -7.78 14.75 2.11
CA GLU A 70 -8.86 14.75 3.11
C GLU A 70 -9.58 13.40 3.26
N LEU A 71 -9.40 12.45 2.32
CA LEU A 71 -10.01 11.13 2.40
C LEU A 71 -9.29 10.21 3.41
N TYR A 72 -7.96 10.32 3.55
CA TYR A 72 -7.20 9.48 4.50
C TYR A 72 -7.69 9.57 5.95
N PRO A 73 -7.88 10.76 6.56
CA PRO A 73 -8.38 10.83 7.93
C PRO A 73 -9.85 10.40 8.07
N ILE A 74 -10.59 10.29 6.95
CA ILE A 74 -11.93 9.66 6.95
C ILE A 74 -11.79 8.14 6.97
N ILE A 75 -10.91 7.56 6.15
CA ILE A 75 -10.66 6.11 6.10
C ILE A 75 -10.22 5.59 7.49
N ASP A 76 -9.38 6.36 8.17
CA ASP A 76 -8.73 5.94 9.42
C ASP A 76 -9.65 6.02 10.64
N ASP A 77 -10.76 6.78 10.57
CA ASP A 77 -11.75 6.85 11.65
C ASP A 77 -13.10 6.28 11.21
N LYS A 78 -13.44 5.11 11.77
CA LYS A 78 -14.71 4.43 11.50
C LYS A 78 -15.94 5.31 11.75
N ASN A 79 -15.88 6.24 12.71
CA ASN A 79 -16.99 7.14 13.02
C ASN A 79 -17.22 8.18 11.89
N ARG A 80 -16.19 8.42 11.08
CA ARG A 80 -16.19 9.36 9.97
C ARG A 80 -16.50 8.70 8.63
N TRP A 81 -16.58 7.38 8.51
CA TRP A 81 -16.82 6.70 7.23
C TRP A 81 -18.07 7.19 6.47
N LYS A 82 -19.11 7.66 7.19
CA LYS A 82 -20.29 8.30 6.59
C LYS A 82 -19.96 9.58 5.79
N GLU A 83 -18.91 10.30 6.16
CA GLU A 83 -18.43 11.51 5.47
C GLU A 83 -17.85 11.18 4.09
N ALA A 84 -17.47 9.92 3.84
CA ALA A 84 -16.86 9.51 2.58
C ALA A 84 -17.79 9.68 1.37
N HIS A 85 -19.12 9.73 1.56
CA HIS A 85 -20.05 10.10 0.48
C HIS A 85 -19.84 11.54 0.01
N GLN A 86 -19.70 12.48 0.95
CA GLN A 86 -19.38 13.87 0.61
C GLN A 86 -17.97 13.97 0.02
N GLN A 87 -17.02 13.19 0.53
CA GLN A 87 -15.67 13.18 0.01
C GLN A 87 -15.60 12.66 -1.44
N PHE A 88 -16.37 11.61 -1.77
CA PHE A 88 -16.54 11.16 -3.15
C PHE A 88 -17.02 12.31 -4.06
N THR A 89 -18.00 13.10 -3.62
CA THR A 89 -18.48 14.27 -4.39
C THR A 89 -17.37 15.28 -4.64
N LYS A 90 -16.56 15.62 -3.63
CA LYS A 90 -15.42 16.55 -3.78
C LYS A 90 -14.38 16.03 -4.79
N ILE A 91 -14.02 14.74 -4.71
CA ILE A 91 -13.07 14.11 -5.64
C ILE A 91 -13.62 14.17 -7.08
N ARG A 92 -14.91 13.84 -7.25
CA ARG A 92 -15.57 13.87 -8.56
C ARG A 92 -15.64 15.28 -9.15
N VAL A 93 -15.99 16.29 -8.35
CA VAL A 93 -16.00 17.70 -8.78
C VAL A 93 -14.60 18.13 -9.23
N PHE A 94 -13.57 17.83 -8.44
CA PHE A 94 -12.18 18.10 -8.83
C PHE A 94 -11.85 17.47 -10.20
N GLY A 95 -12.17 16.20 -10.42
CA GLY A 95 -11.92 15.53 -11.71
C GLY A 95 -12.67 16.14 -12.89
N LEU A 96 -13.90 16.64 -12.67
CA LEU A 96 -14.69 17.32 -13.71
C LEU A 96 -14.11 18.69 -14.10
N GLU A 97 -13.59 19.42 -13.11
CA GLU A 97 -12.95 20.73 -13.30
C GLU A 97 -11.54 20.60 -13.88
N ASN A 98 -10.84 19.50 -13.59
CA ASN A 98 -9.44 19.25 -13.96
C ASN A 98 -9.31 18.09 -14.95
N LYS A 99 -9.96 18.19 -16.12
CA LYS A 99 -10.03 17.11 -17.12
C LYS A 99 -8.69 16.57 -17.62
N ASN A 100 -7.62 17.36 -17.50
CA ASN A 100 -6.27 17.00 -17.92
C ASN A 100 -5.40 16.44 -16.80
N TYR A 101 -5.93 16.29 -15.58
CA TYR A 101 -5.19 15.71 -14.46
C TYR A 101 -4.78 14.27 -14.80
N LYS A 102 -3.53 13.92 -14.51
CA LYS A 102 -2.97 12.58 -14.66
C LYS A 102 -2.23 12.17 -13.39
N PRO A 103 -2.26 10.87 -13.02
CA PRO A 103 -2.95 9.77 -13.70
C PRO A 103 -4.48 9.81 -13.54
N GLU A 104 -5.23 9.55 -14.62
CA GLU A 104 -6.70 9.51 -14.55
C GLU A 104 -7.21 8.35 -13.70
N TYR A 105 -6.58 7.17 -13.82
CA TYR A 105 -6.93 5.99 -13.03
C TYR A 105 -6.65 6.18 -11.53
N TYR A 106 -5.75 7.07 -11.14
CA TYR A 106 -5.55 7.43 -9.74
C TYR A 106 -6.76 8.20 -9.18
N LEU A 107 -7.30 9.18 -9.90
CA LEU A 107 -8.55 9.86 -9.50
C LEU A 107 -9.71 8.88 -9.40
N ARG A 108 -9.83 7.97 -10.37
CA ARG A 108 -10.87 6.94 -10.37
C ARG A 108 -10.70 5.96 -9.21
N LEU A 109 -9.47 5.58 -8.88
CA LEU A 109 -9.17 4.77 -7.71
C LEU A 109 -9.63 5.49 -6.43
N ALA A 110 -9.29 6.77 -6.26
CA ALA A 110 -9.72 7.56 -5.10
C ALA A 110 -11.26 7.66 -4.99
N GLU A 111 -11.97 7.83 -6.10
CA GLU A 111 -13.43 7.74 -6.14
C GLU A 111 -13.93 6.39 -5.59
N LEU A 112 -13.35 5.27 -6.04
CA LEU A 112 -13.71 3.94 -5.55
C LEU A 112 -13.40 3.76 -4.06
N VAL A 113 -12.26 4.25 -3.58
CA VAL A 113 -11.89 4.21 -2.16
C VAL A 113 -12.93 4.95 -1.31
N ALA A 114 -13.38 6.13 -1.74
CA ALA A 114 -14.43 6.87 -1.06
C ALA A 114 -15.77 6.11 -1.06
N LYS A 115 -16.15 5.49 -2.19
CA LYS A 115 -17.37 4.67 -2.28
C LYS A 115 -17.34 3.48 -1.33
N VAL A 116 -16.26 2.69 -1.32
CA VAL A 116 -16.17 1.51 -0.45
C VAL A 116 -16.11 1.89 1.03
N THR A 117 -15.50 3.02 1.35
CA THR A 117 -15.48 3.58 2.70
C THR A 117 -16.88 3.94 3.16
N TYR A 118 -17.64 4.65 2.33
CA TYR A 118 -19.03 4.97 2.65
C TYR A 118 -19.89 3.71 2.78
N ASN A 119 -19.79 2.77 1.84
CA ASN A 119 -20.55 1.52 1.89
C ASN A 119 -20.25 0.72 3.16
N ALA A 120 -18.99 0.71 3.62
CA ALA A 120 -18.59 0.04 4.85
C ALA A 120 -19.18 0.69 6.11
N SER A 121 -19.60 1.96 6.06
CA SER A 121 -20.24 2.66 7.19
C SER A 121 -21.64 2.13 7.54
N GLY A 122 -22.27 1.38 6.62
CA GLY A 122 -23.64 0.87 6.79
C GLY A 122 -24.74 1.94 6.70
N GLN A 123 -24.41 3.16 6.26
CA GLN A 123 -25.42 4.20 6.05
C GLN A 123 -26.36 3.88 4.86
N PRO A 124 -27.58 4.44 4.86
CA PRO A 124 -28.53 4.28 3.76
C PRO A 124 -28.00 4.84 2.42
N ALA A 125 -28.65 4.42 1.32
CA ALA A 125 -28.30 4.81 -0.05
C ALA A 125 -26.82 4.55 -0.39
N PRO A 126 -26.33 3.30 -0.25
CA PRO A 126 -24.97 2.95 -0.61
C PRO A 126 -24.72 3.18 -2.11
N PHE A 127 -23.46 3.39 -2.47
CA PHE A 127 -23.01 3.30 -3.85
C PHE A 127 -23.09 1.85 -4.35
N ASP A 128 -22.85 1.67 -5.66
CA ASP A 128 -22.84 0.36 -6.32
C ASP A 128 -21.98 -0.65 -5.57
N SER A 129 -22.55 -1.83 -5.29
CA SER A 129 -21.92 -2.87 -4.46
C SER A 129 -20.64 -3.43 -5.07
N ASP A 130 -20.52 -3.34 -6.39
CA ASP A 130 -19.36 -3.80 -7.17
C ASP A 130 -18.21 -2.79 -7.23
N SER A 131 -18.37 -1.59 -6.67
CA SER A 131 -17.33 -0.54 -6.69
C SER A 131 -15.97 -1.08 -6.22
N GLY A 132 -15.96 -1.93 -5.19
CA GLY A 132 -14.73 -2.52 -4.66
C GLY A 132 -14.04 -3.51 -5.60
N HIS A 133 -14.76 -4.14 -6.53
CA HIS A 133 -14.22 -5.12 -7.47
C HIS A 133 -13.22 -4.48 -8.45
N TYR A 134 -13.33 -3.17 -8.65
CA TYR A 134 -12.50 -2.42 -9.59
C TYR A 134 -11.22 -1.86 -8.96
N ILE A 135 -11.07 -1.85 -7.62
CA ILE A 135 -9.90 -1.26 -6.94
C ILE A 135 -8.60 -1.85 -7.47
N ALA A 136 -8.50 -3.19 -7.54
CA ALA A 136 -7.29 -3.88 -7.98
C ALA A 136 -6.91 -3.52 -9.43
N SER A 137 -7.89 -3.55 -10.35
CA SER A 137 -7.64 -3.24 -11.75
C SER A 137 -7.32 -1.76 -11.98
N PHE A 138 -7.98 -0.84 -11.27
CA PHE A 138 -7.75 0.60 -11.42
C PHE A 138 -6.40 1.01 -10.83
N ALA A 139 -6.00 0.39 -9.72
CA ALA A 139 -4.65 0.56 -9.17
C ALA A 139 -3.59 0.11 -10.19
N LEU A 140 -3.69 -1.10 -10.75
CA LEU A 140 -2.73 -1.59 -11.76
C LEU A 140 -2.76 -0.80 -13.08
N LYS A 141 -3.88 -0.17 -13.44
CA LYS A 141 -3.93 0.74 -14.59
C LYS A 141 -3.32 2.11 -14.28
N ALA A 142 -3.42 2.57 -13.03
CA ALA A 142 -2.76 3.80 -12.60
C ALA A 142 -1.23 3.67 -12.63
N THR A 143 -0.67 2.47 -12.38
CA THR A 143 0.77 2.23 -12.48
C THR A 143 1.31 2.43 -13.89
N GLU A 144 0.51 2.22 -14.95
CA GLU A 144 0.94 2.44 -16.34
C GLU A 144 1.37 3.88 -16.65
N HIS A 145 0.97 4.84 -15.82
CA HIS A 145 1.42 6.22 -15.95
C HIS A 145 2.86 6.42 -15.48
N PHE A 146 3.34 5.52 -14.62
CA PHE A 146 4.65 5.58 -14.01
C PHE A 146 5.53 4.51 -14.65
N ASP A 147 6.68 4.90 -15.18
CA ASP A 147 7.67 3.95 -15.73
C ASP A 147 8.52 3.35 -14.59
N ASP A 148 7.85 2.76 -13.58
CA ASP A 148 8.49 2.18 -12.39
C ASP A 148 7.87 0.82 -12.02
N ASN A 149 8.57 -0.25 -12.39
CA ASN A 149 8.17 -1.62 -12.07
C ASN A 149 8.07 -1.87 -10.56
N ARG A 150 8.79 -1.10 -9.71
CA ARG A 150 8.72 -1.25 -8.25
C ARG A 150 7.33 -0.88 -7.74
N LEU A 151 6.72 0.19 -8.27
CA LEU A 151 5.36 0.59 -7.93
C LEU A 151 4.35 -0.51 -8.29
N GLU A 152 4.47 -1.09 -9.48
CA GLU A 152 3.57 -2.17 -9.91
C GLU A 152 3.65 -3.38 -8.96
N GLU A 153 4.85 -3.81 -8.58
CA GLU A 153 5.06 -4.93 -7.66
C GLU A 153 4.58 -4.61 -6.23
N GLU A 154 4.76 -3.37 -5.75
CA GLU A 154 4.20 -2.93 -4.47
C GLU A 154 2.67 -2.93 -4.48
N ILE A 155 2.05 -2.48 -5.58
CA ILE A 155 0.60 -2.51 -5.76
C ILE A 155 0.09 -3.94 -5.79
N LYS A 156 0.70 -4.83 -6.58
CA LYS A 156 0.34 -6.26 -6.62
C LYS A 156 0.43 -6.90 -5.24
N SER A 157 1.52 -6.65 -4.52
CA SER A 157 1.74 -7.17 -3.17
C SER A 157 0.69 -6.64 -2.18
N THR A 158 0.30 -5.37 -2.28
CA THR A 158 -0.74 -4.74 -1.43
C THR A 158 -2.14 -5.26 -1.76
N ILE A 159 -2.45 -5.46 -3.05
CA ILE A 159 -3.72 -6.05 -3.50
C ILE A 159 -3.86 -7.47 -2.93
N LEU A 160 -2.78 -8.26 -2.97
CA LEU A 160 -2.76 -9.65 -2.52
C LEU A 160 -2.47 -9.82 -1.02
N LEU A 161 -2.40 -8.72 -0.27
CA LEU A 161 -2.01 -8.69 1.14
C LEU A 161 -2.85 -9.65 2.01
N PHE A 162 -4.17 -9.69 1.77
CA PHE A 162 -5.12 -10.53 2.50
C PHE A 162 -5.47 -11.84 1.79
N SER A 163 -5.21 -11.97 0.49
CA SER A 163 -5.50 -13.21 -0.24
C SER A 163 -4.54 -14.33 0.13
N ARG A 164 -3.30 -13.99 0.50
CA ARG A 164 -2.25 -14.96 0.83
C ARG A 164 -2.37 -15.57 2.24
N ASN A 165 -3.16 -14.98 3.14
CA ASN A 165 -3.19 -15.39 4.54
C ASN A 165 -4.63 -15.65 5.05
N LYS A 166 -4.98 -16.93 5.15
CA LYS A 166 -6.29 -17.40 5.63
C LYS A 166 -6.63 -16.89 7.04
N LYS A 167 -5.63 -16.62 7.90
CA LYS A 167 -5.85 -16.15 9.29
C LYS A 167 -6.57 -14.80 9.37
N PHE A 168 -6.41 -13.95 8.36
CA PHE A 168 -7.05 -12.62 8.34
C PHE A 168 -8.53 -12.68 7.99
N LYS A 169 -8.97 -13.76 7.32
CA LYS A 169 -10.38 -13.97 7.01
C LYS A 169 -11.23 -14.11 8.29
N ASP A 170 -10.63 -14.70 9.32
CA ASP A 170 -11.34 -15.08 10.55
C ASP A 170 -11.00 -14.18 11.75
N SER A 171 -10.04 -13.24 11.60
CA SER A 171 -9.58 -12.39 12.69
C SER A 171 -9.48 -10.93 12.28
N LEU A 172 -10.49 -10.14 12.67
CA LEU A 172 -10.52 -8.69 12.47
C LEU A 172 -9.31 -8.00 13.13
N THR A 173 -8.95 -8.41 14.35
CA THR A 173 -7.80 -7.85 15.07
C THR A 173 -6.50 -8.12 14.31
N ALA A 174 -6.27 -9.35 13.84
CA ALA A 174 -5.06 -9.66 13.08
C ALA A 174 -4.99 -8.85 11.77
N ALA A 175 -6.12 -8.65 11.09
CA ALA A 175 -6.18 -7.88 9.87
C ALA A 175 -5.89 -6.38 10.11
N LYS A 176 -6.47 -5.80 11.18
CA LYS A 176 -6.17 -4.42 11.59
C LYS A 176 -4.72 -4.24 12.01
N ASP A 177 -4.19 -5.16 12.80
CA ASP A 177 -2.79 -5.16 13.23
C ASP A 177 -1.85 -5.23 12.02
N PHE A 178 -2.21 -5.99 11.00
CA PHE A 178 -1.41 -6.09 9.77
C PHE A 178 -1.46 -4.82 8.92
N LEU A 179 -2.62 -4.15 8.84
CA LEU A 179 -2.72 -2.83 8.20
C LEU A 179 -1.87 -1.79 8.95
N LEU A 180 -1.96 -1.77 10.29
CA LEU A 180 -1.17 -0.88 11.13
C LEU A 180 0.33 -1.14 10.93
N TYR A 181 0.76 -2.40 10.95
CA TYR A 181 2.14 -2.79 10.67
C TYR A 181 2.60 -2.21 9.33
N LYS A 182 1.77 -2.30 8.27
CA LYS A 182 2.11 -1.76 6.95
C LYS A 182 2.11 -0.25 6.87
N LYS A 183 1.26 0.44 7.63
CA LYS A 183 1.35 1.90 7.74
C LYS A 183 2.63 2.34 8.44
N ILE A 184 3.04 1.64 9.50
CA ILE A 184 4.31 1.93 10.18
C ILE A 184 5.49 1.69 9.23
N ASP A 185 5.50 0.57 8.50
CA ASP A 185 6.47 0.27 7.43
C ASP A 185 6.60 1.44 6.44
N ASP A 186 5.48 2.01 6.00
CA ASP A 186 5.47 3.16 5.09
C ASP A 186 5.99 4.44 5.73
N ILE A 187 5.59 4.74 6.97
CA ILE A 187 6.08 5.93 7.69
C ILE A 187 7.60 5.84 7.90
N LEU A 188 8.13 4.66 8.27
CA LEU A 188 9.58 4.50 8.43
C LEU A 188 10.31 4.61 7.09
N TRP A 189 9.73 4.09 6.01
CA TRP A 189 10.35 4.12 4.68
C TRP A 189 10.37 5.51 4.06
N PHE A 190 9.23 6.22 4.08
CA PHE A 190 9.09 7.46 3.33
C PHE A 190 9.29 8.73 4.17
N ASP A 191 8.89 8.70 5.44
CA ASP A 191 8.91 9.91 6.27
C ASP A 191 10.12 9.98 7.20
N TRP A 192 10.53 8.85 7.78
CA TRP A 192 11.63 8.83 8.75
C TRP A 192 12.99 8.91 8.06
N ASP A 193 13.23 8.02 7.08
CA ASP A 193 14.42 7.91 6.21
C ASP A 193 15.68 8.68 6.68
N PRO A 194 16.28 8.30 7.82
CA PRO A 194 17.38 9.05 8.41
C PRO A 194 18.67 9.02 7.57
N ILE A 195 18.82 8.03 6.68
CA ILE A 195 19.98 7.88 5.79
C ILE A 195 19.74 8.60 4.45
N GLY A 196 18.48 8.80 4.04
CA GLY A 196 18.13 9.40 2.74
C GLY A 196 18.29 8.41 1.59
N ILE A 197 17.88 7.16 1.78
CA ILE A 197 18.08 6.07 0.81
C ILE A 197 16.78 5.51 0.24
N ASN A 198 15.63 6.08 0.58
CA ASN A 198 14.33 5.51 0.20
C ASN A 198 14.05 5.53 -1.33
N ASP A 199 14.83 6.29 -2.09
CA ASP A 199 14.78 6.38 -3.56
C ASP A 199 15.82 5.47 -4.27
N MET A 200 16.87 5.06 -3.55
CA MET A 200 18.02 4.34 -4.09
C MET A 200 18.16 2.89 -3.60
N ALA A 201 17.72 2.59 -2.38
CA ALA A 201 17.91 1.29 -1.73
C ALA A 201 16.63 0.45 -1.73
N PRO A 202 16.74 -0.87 -1.49
CA PRO A 202 15.56 -1.70 -1.28
C PRO A 202 14.88 -1.39 0.06
N ARG A 203 13.56 -1.61 0.11
CA ARG A 203 12.71 -1.34 1.29
C ARG A 203 13.14 -2.08 2.56
N ASP A 204 13.86 -3.20 2.42
CA ASP A 204 14.24 -4.08 3.52
C ASP A 204 15.23 -3.47 4.51
N GLU A 205 15.94 -2.40 4.12
CA GLU A 205 16.85 -1.64 4.99
C GLU A 205 16.16 -1.14 6.27
N TYR A 206 14.97 -0.53 6.14
CA TYR A 206 14.21 -0.05 7.30
C TYR A 206 13.16 -1.05 7.79
N GLN A 207 12.81 -2.04 6.99
CA GLN A 207 11.81 -3.05 7.34
C GLN A 207 12.18 -3.84 8.61
N SER A 208 13.48 -3.98 8.89
CA SER A 208 13.99 -4.67 10.09
C SER A 208 13.59 -3.99 11.41
N TYR A 209 13.28 -2.69 11.40
CA TYR A 209 12.88 -1.91 12.59
C TYR A 209 11.37 -1.90 12.84
N VAL A 210 10.55 -2.23 11.82
CA VAL A 210 9.09 -2.20 11.90
C VAL A 210 8.54 -3.07 13.04
N PRO A 211 9.00 -4.32 13.28
CA PRO A 211 8.49 -5.16 14.37
C PRO A 211 8.65 -4.52 15.75
N GLU A 212 9.76 -3.82 15.97
CA GLU A 212 10.05 -3.17 17.25
C GLU A 212 9.15 -1.96 17.49
N ILE A 213 9.04 -1.07 16.49
CA ILE A 213 8.17 0.11 16.57
C ILE A 213 6.69 -0.29 16.68
N PHE A 214 6.26 -1.29 15.91
CA PHE A 214 4.94 -1.86 16.03
C PHE A 214 4.69 -2.42 17.45
N GLY A 215 5.67 -3.12 18.03
CA GLY A 215 5.61 -3.61 19.41
C GLY A 215 5.35 -2.50 20.42
N LEU A 216 6.03 -1.35 20.28
CA LEU A 216 5.83 -0.17 21.12
C LEU A 216 4.41 0.41 20.99
N VAL A 217 3.90 0.54 19.77
CA VAL A 217 2.53 1.00 19.54
C VAL A 217 1.52 0.04 20.18
N LYS A 218 1.73 -1.27 20.05
CA LYS A 218 0.87 -2.29 20.67
C LYS A 218 0.94 -2.28 22.20
N SER A 219 2.07 -1.91 22.80
CA SER A 219 2.19 -1.69 24.24
C SER A 219 1.67 -0.33 24.71
N LYS A 220 1.07 0.47 23.81
CA LYS A 220 0.57 1.83 24.09
C LYS A 220 1.67 2.77 24.56
N ALA A 221 2.86 2.62 24.00
CA ALA A 221 3.96 3.54 24.25
C ALA A 221 3.55 4.97 23.85
N ASP A 222 3.99 5.95 24.61
CA ASP A 222 3.69 7.34 24.32
C ASP A 222 4.58 7.91 23.20
N ARG A 223 4.26 9.14 22.79
CA ARG A 223 4.99 9.88 21.75
C ARG A 223 6.50 9.95 22.03
N GLN A 224 6.88 10.19 23.28
CA GLN A 224 8.27 10.37 23.67
C GLN A 224 9.02 9.04 23.68
N GLU A 225 8.38 7.96 24.13
CA GLU A 225 8.95 6.61 24.10
C GLU A 225 9.25 6.15 22.67
N ILE A 226 8.32 6.35 21.74
CA ILE A 226 8.52 6.02 20.32
C ILE A 226 9.63 6.89 19.72
N ALA A 227 9.58 8.20 19.94
CA ALA A 227 10.60 9.12 19.42
C ALA A 227 12.01 8.83 19.97
N ASN A 228 12.12 8.55 21.27
CA ASN A 228 13.38 8.13 21.88
C ASN A 228 13.91 6.86 21.24
N ARG A 229 13.02 5.91 20.91
CA ARG A 229 13.46 4.67 20.28
C ARG A 229 13.95 4.91 18.86
N LEU A 230 13.21 5.68 18.06
CA LEU A 230 13.64 6.06 16.71
C LEU A 230 14.99 6.77 16.75
N HIS A 231 15.15 7.76 17.63
CA HIS A 231 16.40 8.50 17.74
C HIS A 231 17.58 7.59 18.09
N LYS A 232 17.37 6.63 19.00
CA LYS A 232 18.37 5.62 19.33
C LYS A 232 18.74 4.75 18.12
N LEU A 233 17.78 4.38 17.28
CA LEU A 233 18.06 3.64 16.04
C LEU A 233 18.90 4.51 15.08
N GLU A 234 18.58 5.79 14.94
CA GLU A 234 19.39 6.72 14.13
C GLU A 234 20.83 6.80 14.63
N THR A 235 21.03 7.03 15.93
CA THR A 235 22.37 7.31 16.50
C THR A 235 23.20 6.05 16.72
N ASP A 236 22.63 5.03 17.35
CA ASP A 236 23.39 3.88 17.84
C ASP A 236 23.51 2.79 16.78
N ASN A 237 22.46 2.58 15.98
CA ASN A 237 22.44 1.54 14.97
C ASN A 237 22.96 2.04 13.61
N MET A 238 22.60 3.26 13.22
CA MET A 238 22.95 3.81 11.90
C MET A 238 24.13 4.80 11.94
N GLY A 239 24.50 5.31 13.12
CA GLY A 239 25.59 6.28 13.26
C GLY A 239 25.26 7.68 12.74
N MET A 240 23.97 8.01 12.61
CA MET A 240 23.48 9.28 12.10
C MET A 240 23.33 10.32 13.22
N SER A 241 23.45 11.60 12.87
CA SER A 241 23.29 12.73 13.81
C SER A 241 21.84 13.22 13.90
N GLY A 242 20.85 12.34 13.73
CA GLY A 242 19.43 12.69 13.58
C GLY A 242 18.88 13.54 14.74
N THR A 243 17.70 14.13 14.57
CA THR A 243 17.15 15.07 15.56
C THR A 243 15.96 14.48 16.29
N MET A 244 15.91 14.70 17.61
CA MET A 244 14.76 14.33 18.43
C MET A 244 13.47 14.98 17.91
N GLU A 245 13.53 16.20 17.37
CA GLU A 245 12.37 16.88 16.80
C GLU A 245 11.79 16.15 15.58
N ASN A 246 12.65 15.63 14.70
CA ASN A 246 12.21 14.79 13.59
C ASN A 246 11.55 13.51 14.12
N CYS A 247 12.23 12.80 15.03
CA CYS A 247 11.70 11.59 15.66
C CYS A 247 10.34 11.80 16.33
N LEU A 248 10.12 12.94 16.98
CA LEU A 248 8.85 13.31 17.59
C LEU A 248 7.75 13.53 16.54
N THR A 249 8.10 14.13 15.40
CA THR A 249 7.17 14.30 14.26
C THR A 249 6.78 12.95 13.65
N ILE A 250 7.75 12.04 13.52
CA ILE A 250 7.50 10.67 13.05
C ILE A 250 6.65 9.88 14.04
N ALA A 251 6.91 10.01 15.34
CA ALA A 251 6.10 9.40 16.39
C ALA A 251 4.63 9.88 16.33
N ASP A 252 4.39 11.18 16.07
CA ASP A 252 3.03 11.70 15.88
C ASP A 252 2.32 11.07 14.68
N LYS A 253 3.04 10.84 13.57
CA LYS A 253 2.48 10.13 12.40
C LYS A 253 2.13 8.69 12.73
N ILE A 254 3.03 7.98 13.43
CA ILE A 254 2.82 6.58 13.84
C ILE A 254 1.60 6.45 14.75
N LEU A 255 1.46 7.33 15.75
CA LEU A 255 0.33 7.29 16.69
C LEU A 255 -1.01 7.65 16.03
N LYS A 256 -1.00 8.51 14.99
CA LYS A 256 -2.19 8.81 14.20
C LYS A 256 -2.63 7.65 13.29
N ALA A 257 -1.73 6.72 12.97
CA ALA A 257 -2.02 5.56 12.13
C ALA A 257 -2.74 4.42 12.87
N GLN A 258 -2.80 4.49 14.21
CA GLN A 258 -3.38 3.49 15.11
C GLN A 258 -4.91 3.35 14.99
#